data_AF-F8PVP7-F1
#
_entry.id   AF-F8PVP7-F1
#
_cell.length_a   1.000
_cell.length_b   1.000
_cell.length_c   1.000
_cell.angle_alpha   90.00
_cell.angle_beta   90.00
_cell.angle_gamma   90.00
#
_symmetry.space_group_name_H-M   'P 1'
#
loop_
_entity.id
_entity.type
_entity.pdbx_description
1 polymer ?
#
loop_
_entity_poly.entity_id
_entity_poly.type
_entity_poly.pdbx_seq_one_letter_code
_entity_poly.pdbx_strand_id
1 'polypeptide(L)'
;LCVQQLSLALIGLQTVAQSAALVANDQLNKTIPQPYHTSILTGHGWVLELLSGHPDRIRAELGVRRHVFLRLVDLLKRYQYIDSRHVRIEEQLAMFLY
;
A
#
# COMPACT_ATOMS: atom_id res chain seq x y z
N LEU A 1 47.57 28.62 1.40
CA LEU A 1 47.37 27.33 2.12
C LEU A 1 46.40 27.43 3.30
N CYS A 2 46.58 28.36 4.25
CA CYS A 2 45.72 28.47 5.46
C CYS A 2 44.21 28.66 5.16
N VAL A 3 43.84 29.59 4.26
CA VAL A 3 42.42 29.84 3.90
C VAL A 3 41.76 28.63 3.23
N GLN A 4 42.51 27.89 2.41
CA GLN A 4 42.01 26.70 1.72
C GLN A 4 41.87 25.50 2.66
N GLN A 5 42.72 25.38 3.67
CA GLN A 5 42.57 24.38 4.72
C GLN A 5 41.37 24.68 5.63
N LEU A 6 41.14 25.95 5.96
CA LEU A 6 39.96 26.39 6.72
C LEU A 6 38.65 26.15 5.95
N SER A 7 38.63 26.41 4.64
CA SER A 7 37.43 26.15 3.82
C SER A 7 37.11 24.66 3.73
N LEU A 8 38.11 23.80 3.54
CA LEU A 8 37.92 22.35 3.54
C LEU A 8 37.42 21.82 4.88
N ALA A 9 37.95 22.35 5.99
CA ALA A 9 37.49 21.98 7.34
C ALA A 9 36.02 22.38 7.57
N LEU A 10 35.62 23.57 7.11
CA LEU A 10 34.23 24.05 7.21
C LEU A 10 33.27 23.18 6.39
N ILE A 11 33.64 22.83 5.15
CA ILE A 11 32.85 21.95 4.29
C ILE A 11 32.72 20.57 4.95
N GLY A 12 33.80 20.03 5.50
CA GLY A 12 33.78 18.76 6.23
C GLY A 12 32.80 18.78 7.41
N LEU A 13 32.86 19.83 8.24
CA LEU A 13 31.93 20.01 9.37
C LEU A 13 30.47 20.10 8.91
N GLN A 14 30.20 20.86 7.85
CA GLN A 14 28.86 20.99 7.28
C GLN A 14 28.35 19.64 6.75
N THR A 15 29.20 18.87 6.09
CA THR A 15 28.84 17.56 5.55
C THR A 15 28.50 16.57 6.66
N VAL A 16 29.28 16.55 7.74
CA VAL A 16 29.01 15.71 8.93
C VAL A 16 27.71 16.13 9.63
N ALA A 17 27.47 17.42 9.78
CA ALA A 17 26.24 17.92 10.40
C ALA A 17 24.99 17.55 9.58
N GLN A 18 25.06 17.70 8.24
CA GLN A 18 23.94 17.37 7.34
C GLN A 18 23.66 15.87 7.32
N SER A 19 24.70 15.03 7.29
CA SER A 19 24.54 13.57 7.33
C SER A 19 23.95 13.09 8.65
N ALA A 20 24.37 13.65 9.79
CA ALA A 20 23.76 13.36 11.08
C ALA A 20 22.26 13.74 11.12
N ALA A 21 21.89 14.89 10.56
CA ALA A 21 20.49 15.33 10.47
C ALA A 21 19.63 14.41 9.60
N LEU A 22 20.16 13.92 8.47
CA LEU A 22 19.47 12.96 7.61
C LEU A 22 19.21 11.63 8.33
N VAL A 23 20.22 11.11 9.05
CA VAL A 23 20.07 9.88 9.84
C VAL A 23 19.01 10.07 10.93
N ALA A 24 19.03 11.19 11.66
CA ALA A 24 18.03 11.47 12.68
C ALA A 24 16.60 11.53 12.10
N ASN A 25 16.42 12.16 10.93
CA ASN A 25 15.13 12.21 10.25
C ASN A 25 14.64 10.84 9.76
N ASP A 26 15.53 10.00 9.23
CA ASP A 26 15.19 8.63 8.85
C ASP A 26 14.74 7.79 10.06
N GLN A 27 15.45 7.90 11.18
CA GLN A 27 15.06 7.23 12.42
C GLN A 27 13.70 7.72 12.92
N LEU A 28 13.43 9.03 12.89
CA LEU A 28 12.14 9.57 13.25
C LEU A 28 11.03 9.06 12.33
N ASN A 29 11.25 9.09 11.01
CA ASN A 29 10.27 8.62 10.02
C ASN A 29 9.92 7.14 10.15
N LYS A 30 10.84 6.31 10.66
CA LYS A 30 10.58 4.89 10.96
C LYS A 30 9.70 4.67 12.20
N THR A 31 9.68 5.63 13.13
CA THR A 31 8.87 5.55 14.35
C THR A 31 7.44 6.05 14.17
N ILE A 32 7.19 6.85 13.12
CA ILE A 32 5.86 7.34 12.78
C ILE A 32 5.17 6.29 11.90
N PRO A 33 4.01 5.71 12.31
CA PRO A 33 3.25 4.82 11.46
C PRO A 33 2.85 5.53 10.17
N GLN A 34 3.36 5.03 9.04
CA GLN A 34 3.00 5.56 7.73
C GLN A 34 1.80 4.80 7.18
N PRO A 35 0.80 5.48 6.60
CA PRO A 35 -0.30 4.80 5.94
C PRO A 35 0.26 3.99 4.75
N TYR A 36 0.20 2.65 4.86
CA TYR A 36 0.66 1.75 3.80
C TYR A 36 -0.25 1.82 2.57
N HIS A 37 -1.56 1.94 2.80
CA HIS A 37 -2.56 2.10 1.74
C HIS A 37 -2.93 3.58 1.60
N THR A 38 -2.34 4.26 0.61
CA THR A 38 -2.67 5.65 0.24
C THR A 38 -3.70 5.74 -0.88
N SER A 39 -4.19 4.60 -1.37
CA SER A 39 -5.24 4.55 -2.39
C SER A 39 -6.49 5.30 -1.92
N ILE A 40 -7.05 6.11 -2.82
CA ILE A 40 -8.33 6.81 -2.57
C ILE A 40 -9.50 5.82 -2.44
N LEU A 41 -9.35 4.63 -3.01
CA LEU A 41 -10.35 3.58 -2.95
C LEU A 41 -10.17 2.75 -1.69
N THR A 42 -11.26 2.54 -0.97
CA THR A 42 -11.36 1.43 -0.01
C THR A 42 -11.21 0.10 -0.76
N GLY A 43 -10.80 -0.98 -0.09
CA GLY A 43 -10.69 -2.28 -0.76
C GLY A 43 -12.03 -2.71 -1.36
N HIS A 44 -13.15 -2.42 -0.70
CA HIS A 44 -14.47 -2.59 -1.30
C HIS A 44 -14.68 -1.75 -2.58
N GLY A 45 -14.26 -0.48 -2.59
CA GLY A 45 -14.33 0.39 -3.77
C GLY A 45 -13.50 -0.16 -4.94
N TRP A 46 -12.32 -0.69 -4.66
CA TRP A 46 -11.49 -1.36 -5.67
C TRP A 46 -12.18 -2.62 -6.23
N VAL A 47 -12.80 -3.45 -5.39
CA VAL A 47 -13.57 -4.61 -5.87
C VAL A 47 -14.75 -4.19 -6.76
N LEU A 48 -15.45 -3.11 -6.39
CA LEU A 48 -16.53 -2.58 -7.24
C LEU A 48 -16.00 -2.15 -8.61
N GLU A 49 -14.85 -1.49 -8.69
CA GLU A 49 -14.23 -1.16 -9.98
C GLU A 49 -13.88 -2.38 -10.82
N LEU A 50 -13.38 -3.45 -10.20
CA LEU A 50 -13.10 -4.70 -10.92
C LEU A 50 -14.38 -5.33 -11.49
N LEU A 51 -15.49 -5.25 -10.74
CA LEU A 51 -16.77 -5.80 -11.15
C LEU A 51 -17.47 -4.94 -12.22
N SER A 52 -17.37 -3.61 -12.15
CA SER A 52 -18.01 -2.69 -13.10
C SER A 52 -17.15 -2.34 -14.31
N GLY A 53 -15.83 -2.54 -14.21
CA GLY A 53 -14.87 -2.19 -15.24
C GLY A 53 -14.77 -3.22 -16.38
N HIS A 54 -13.64 -3.17 -17.09
CA HIS A 54 -13.40 -4.07 -18.22
C HIS A 54 -13.38 -5.55 -17.76
N PRO A 55 -14.08 -6.48 -18.45
CA PRO A 55 -14.18 -7.88 -18.02
C PRO A 55 -12.84 -8.61 -17.87
N ASP A 56 -11.82 -8.20 -18.62
CA ASP A 56 -10.48 -8.77 -18.50
C ASP A 56 -9.70 -8.26 -17.28
N ARG A 57 -10.07 -7.09 -16.70
CA ARG A 57 -9.37 -6.51 -15.54
C ARG A 57 -9.47 -7.45 -14.34
N ILE A 58 -10.66 -7.93 -14.01
CA ILE A 58 -10.82 -8.88 -12.89
C ILE A 58 -10.08 -10.20 -13.13
N ARG A 59 -9.98 -10.65 -14.39
CA ARG A 59 -9.20 -11.85 -14.71
C ARG A 59 -7.70 -11.62 -14.54
N ALA A 60 -7.21 -10.44 -14.93
CA ALA A 60 -5.82 -10.08 -14.79
C ALA A 60 -5.42 -9.90 -13.31
N GLU A 61 -6.29 -9.29 -12.50
CA GLU A 61 -6.00 -8.97 -11.09
C GLU A 61 -6.28 -10.14 -10.14
N LEU A 62 -7.36 -10.91 -10.34
CA LEU A 62 -7.79 -11.96 -9.41
C LEU A 62 -7.70 -13.39 -9.99
N GLY A 63 -7.20 -13.54 -11.22
CA GLY A 63 -7.11 -14.85 -11.90
C GLY A 63 -8.45 -15.48 -12.30
N VAL A 64 -9.58 -14.83 -12.03
CA VAL A 64 -10.94 -15.35 -12.28
C VAL A 64 -11.79 -14.39 -13.11
N ARG A 65 -12.72 -14.94 -13.90
CA ARG A 65 -13.71 -14.12 -14.62
C ARG A 65 -14.77 -13.58 -13.66
N ARG A 66 -15.36 -12.41 -13.96
CA ARG A 66 -16.42 -11.76 -13.16
C ARG A 66 -17.53 -12.71 -12.69
N HIS A 67 -18.09 -13.51 -13.59
CA HIS A 67 -19.18 -14.42 -13.24
C HIS A 67 -18.74 -15.55 -12.30
N VAL A 68 -17.48 -16.00 -12.39
CA VAL A 68 -16.91 -17.00 -11.47
C VAL A 68 -16.74 -16.40 -10.08
N PHE A 69 -16.19 -15.18 -10.02
CA PHE A 69 -16.05 -14.44 -8.77
C PHE A 69 -17.39 -14.28 -8.04
N LEU A 70 -18.43 -13.83 -8.74
CA LEU A 70 -19.79 -13.69 -8.16
C LEU A 70 -20.36 -15.03 -7.69
N ARG A 71 -20.13 -16.12 -8.44
CA ARG A 71 -20.55 -17.48 -8.03
C ARG A 71 -19.84 -17.96 -6.77
N LEU A 72 -18.57 -17.62 -6.59
CA LEU A 72 -17.82 -17.92 -5.36
C LEU A 72 -18.37 -17.12 -4.18
N VAL A 73 -18.65 -15.83 -4.36
CA VAL A 73 -19.30 -15.00 -3.33
C VAL A 73 -20.65 -15.60 -2.90
N ASP A 74 -21.50 -15.97 -3.86
CA ASP A 74 -22.80 -16.61 -3.57
C ASP A 74 -22.62 -17.93 -2.81
N LEU A 75 -21.62 -18.72 -3.18
CA LEU A 75 -21.31 -19.99 -2.52
C LEU A 75 -20.87 -19.75 -1.06
N LEU A 76 -20.00 -18.77 -0.81
CA LEU A 76 -19.59 -18.40 0.54
C LEU A 76 -20.78 -17.93 1.39
N LYS A 77 -21.64 -17.07 0.84
CA LYS A 77 -22.87 -16.62 1.53
C LYS A 77 -23.79 -17.79 1.87
N ARG A 78 -23.93 -18.79 0.99
CA ARG A 78 -24.72 -20.01 1.27
C ARG A 78 -24.16 -20.82 2.44
N TYR A 79 -22.84 -20.86 2.58
CA TYR A 79 -22.16 -21.50 3.72
C TYR A 79 -22.05 -20.59 4.96
N GLN A 80 -22.84 -19.51 5.02
CA GLN A 80 -22.91 -18.59 6.17
C GLN A 80 -21.61 -17.85 6.46
N TYR A 81 -20.72 -17.70 5.47
CA TYR A 81 -19.67 -16.69 5.55
C TYR A 81 -20.30 -15.30 5.44
N ILE A 82 -19.89 -14.40 6.31
CA ILE A 82 -20.45 -13.06 6.46
C ILE A 82 -19.35 -11.99 6.41
N ASP A 83 -19.77 -10.74 6.23
CA ASP A 83 -18.89 -9.59 6.38
C ASP A 83 -18.24 -9.57 7.76
N SER A 84 -16.99 -9.11 7.82
CA SER A 84 -16.33 -8.80 9.09
C SER A 84 -16.69 -7.37 9.51
N ARG A 85 -16.17 -6.91 10.65
CA ARG A 85 -16.46 -5.56 11.18
C ARG A 85 -16.21 -4.44 10.16
N HIS A 86 -15.22 -4.59 9.28
CA HIS A 86 -14.82 -3.54 8.34
C HIS A 86 -14.59 -4.03 6.89
N VAL A 87 -14.73 -5.33 6.63
CA VAL A 87 -14.38 -5.93 5.33
C VAL A 87 -15.56 -6.76 4.83
N ARG A 88 -16.07 -6.37 3.66
CA ARG A 88 -17.16 -7.08 2.98
C ARG A 88 -16.69 -8.42 2.42
N ILE A 89 -17.59 -9.39 2.30
CA ILE A 89 -17.24 -10.73 1.82
C ILE A 89 -16.67 -10.74 0.40
N GLU A 90 -17.09 -9.82 -0.47
CA GLU A 90 -16.48 -9.65 -1.79
C GLU A 90 -15.02 -9.19 -1.67
N GLU A 91 -14.73 -8.29 -0.74
CA GLU A 91 -13.37 -7.80 -0.46
C GLU A 91 -12.52 -8.88 0.21
N GLN A 92 -13.09 -9.67 1.13
CA GLN A 92 -12.41 -10.83 1.72
C GLN A 92 -12.00 -11.85 0.65
N LEU A 93 -12.92 -12.19 -0.25
CA LEU A 93 -12.60 -13.10 -1.35
C LEU A 93 -11.57 -12.50 -2.30
N ALA A 94 -11.66 -11.20 -2.61
CA ALA A 94 -10.67 -10.54 -3.46
C ALA A 94 -9.26 -10.54 -2.82
N MET A 95 -9.15 -10.27 -1.51
CA MET A 95 -7.87 -10.39 -0.78
C MET A 95 -7.32 -11.81 -0.74
N PHE A 96 -8.19 -12.83 -0.74
CA PHE A 96 -7.75 -14.23 -0.79
C PHE A 96 -7.21 -14.63 -2.18
N LEU A 97 -7.74 -14.01 -3.25
CA LEU A 97 -7.40 -14.33 -4.64
C LEU A 97 -6.25 -13.49 -5.22
N TYR A 98 -5.98 -12.32 -4.65
CA TYR A 98 -4.92 -11.40 -5.04
C TYR A 98 -3.56 -11.83 -4.46
#